data_AF-A0A2N2C5H9-F1
#
_entry.id   AF-A0A2N2C5H9-F1
#
_cell.length_a   1.000
_cell.length_b   1.000
_cell.length_c   1.000
_cell.angle_alpha   90.00
_cell.angle_beta   90.00
_cell.angle_gamma   90.00
#
_symmetry.space_group_name_H-M   'P 1'
#
loop_
_entity.id
_entity.type
_entity.pdbx_description
1 polymer ?
#
loop_
_entity_poly.entity_id
_entity_poly.type
_entity_poly.pdbx_seq_one_letter_code
_entity_poly.pdbx_strand_id
1 'polypeptide(L)' 'MTTIQLVALLKYCKEPKSRKEIAIFLGITTIYGMMQNYINPLIEKGMLKMTKPDVPKSKNQKYVSINNTE' A
#
# COMPACT_ATOMS: atom_id res chain seq x y z
N MET A 1 -18.07 -1.63 5.27
CA MET A 1 -17.16 -2.60 5.91
C MET A 1 -15.74 -2.56 5.30
N THR A 2 -15.16 -1.37 5.03
CA THR A 2 -13.89 -1.23 4.30
C THR A 2 -12.79 -0.48 5.07
N THR A 3 -13.11 0.15 6.20
CA THR A 3 -12.19 0.97 6.98
C THR A 3 -11.17 0.16 7.77
N ILE A 4 -11.54 -1.04 8.27
CA ILE A 4 -10.68 -1.86 9.12
C ILE A 4 -9.43 -2.34 8.36
N GLN A 5 -9.61 -2.78 7.11
CA GLN A 5 -8.51 -3.28 6.27
C GLN A 5 -7.51 -2.19 5.91
N LEU A 6 -7.96 -0.96 5.67
CA LEU A 6 -7.07 0.17 5.36
C LEU A 6 -6.19 0.53 6.58
N VAL A 7 -6.77 0.56 7.78
CA VAL A 7 -6.01 0.82 9.01
C VAL A 7 -4.98 -0.29 9.27
N ALA A 8 -5.36 -1.55 9.08
CA ALA A 8 -4.45 -2.69 9.19
C ALA A 8 -3.32 -2.62 8.15
N LEU A 9 -3.65 -2.26 6.90
CA LEU A 9 -2.68 -2.08 5.83
C LEU A 9 -1.68 -0.98 6.15
N LEU A 10 -2.12 0.17 6.66
CA LEU A 10 -1.24 1.25 7.06
C LEU A 10 -0.28 0.82 8.17
N LYS A 11 -0.77 0.08 9.17
CA LYS A 11 0.09 -0.50 10.22
C LYS A 11 1.09 -1.51 9.65
N TYR A 12 0.68 -2.31 8.68
CA TYR A 12 1.54 -3.30 8.03
C TYR A 12 2.61 -2.68 7.13
N CYS A 13 2.27 -1.58 6.45
CA CYS A 13 3.16 -0.81 5.60
C CYS A 13 4.07 0.17 6.36
N LYS A 14 4.17 0.09 7.70
CA LYS A 14 5.18 0.85 8.46
C LYS A 14 6.60 0.62 7.96
N GLU A 15 6.86 -0.61 7.53
CA GLU A 15 8.06 -0.95 6.78
C GLU A 15 7.74 -1.00 5.27
N PRO A 16 8.71 -0.72 4.39
CA PRO A 16 8.50 -0.80 2.96
C PRO A 16 8.15 -2.23 2.55
N LYS A 17 6.90 -2.45 2.14
CA LYS A 17 6.38 -3.74 1.67
C LYS A 17 6.13 -3.74 0.16
N SER A 18 6.33 -4.89 -0.46
CA SER A 18 6.12 -5.11 -1.88
C SER A 18 4.65 -5.41 -2.17
N ARG A 19 4.21 -5.22 -3.42
CA ARG A 19 2.82 -5.53 -3.84
C ARG A 19 2.38 -6.95 -3.50
N LYS A 20 3.30 -7.92 -3.64
CA LYS A 20 3.04 -9.33 -3.30
C LYS A 20 2.80 -9.54 -1.81
N GLU A 21 3.63 -8.94 -0.97
CA GLU A 21 3.50 -9.06 0.50
C GLU A 21 2.17 -8.46 0.97
N ILE A 22 1.78 -7.33 0.40
CA ILE A 22 0.51 -6.67 0.71
C ILE A 22 -0.67 -7.51 0.23
N ALA A 23 -0.58 -8.08 -0.97
CA ALA A 23 -1.63 -8.93 -1.54
C ALA A 23 -1.86 -10.17 -0.68
N ILE A 24 -0.78 -10.82 -0.22
CA ILE A 24 -0.82 -11.96 0.70
C ILE A 24 -1.44 -11.54 2.04
N PHE A 25 -1.02 -10.42 2.61
CA PHE A 25 -1.55 -9.90 3.87
C PHE A 25 -3.06 -9.62 3.80
N LEU A 26 -3.53 -9.07 2.68
CA LEU A 26 -4.96 -8.78 2.46
C LEU A 26 -5.76 -9.99 1.96
N GLY A 27 -5.10 -11.11 1.64
CA GLY A 27 -5.73 -12.27 1.00
C GLY A 27 -6.28 -11.97 -0.40
N ILE A 28 -5.72 -11.00 -1.11
CA ILE A 28 -6.19 -10.57 -2.44
C ILE A 28 -5.31 -11.20 -3.52
N THR A 29 -5.94 -11.95 -4.42
CA THR A 29 -5.24 -12.54 -5.57
C THR A 29 -4.94 -11.49 -6.66
N THR A 30 -5.85 -10.53 -6.85
CA THR A 30 -5.79 -9.56 -7.94
C THR A 30 -5.02 -8.30 -7.53
N ILE A 31 -3.73 -8.23 -7.89
CA ILE A 31 -2.86 -7.08 -7.62
C ILE A 31 -3.47 -5.77 -8.16
N TYR A 32 -4.04 -5.79 -9.37
CA TYR A 32 -4.62 -4.59 -9.97
C TYR A 32 -5.78 -4.02 -9.14
N GLY A 33 -6.71 -4.89 -8.72
CA GLY A 33 -7.83 -4.49 -7.86
C GLY A 33 -7.36 -4.03 -6.48
N MET A 34 -6.34 -4.68 -5.91
CA MET A 34 -5.70 -4.23 -4.67
C MET A 34 -5.12 -2.82 -4.82
N MET A 35 -4.41 -2.58 -5.92
CA MET A 35 -3.80 -1.28 -6.21
C MET A 35 -4.86 -0.19 -6.34
N GLN A 36 -5.92 -0.42 -7.11
CA GLN A 36 -6.96 0.60 -7.30
C GLN A 36 -7.85 0.83 -6.08
N ASN A 37 -8.22 -0.23 -5.35
CA ASN A 37 -9.18 -0.12 -4.25
C ASN A 37 -8.54 0.25 -2.90
N TYR A 38 -7.25 -0.04 -2.71
CA TYR A 38 -6.57 0.14 -1.42
C TYR A 38 -5.33 1.03 -1.53
N ILE A 39 -4.40 0.73 -2.44
CA ILE A 39 -3.11 1.45 -2.46
C ILE A 39 -3.24 2.85 -3.04
N ASN A 40 -3.83 3.01 -4.22
CA ASN A 40 -3.94 4.29 -4.91
C ASN A 40 -4.70 5.33 -4.06
N PRO A 41 -5.87 5.03 -3.46
CA PRO A 41 -6.57 6.00 -2.63
C PRO A 41 -5.76 6.43 -1.40
N LEU A 42 -4.94 5.54 -0.84
CA LEU A 42 -4.06 5.86 0.28
C LEU A 42 -2.86 6.71 -0.14
N ILE A 43 -2.33 6.51 -1.35
CA ILE A 43 -1.28 7.37 -1.92
C ILE A 43 -1.83 8.76 -2.22
N GLU A 44 -3.02 8.84 -2.82
CA GLU A 44 -3.69 10.11 -3.11
C GLU A 44 -4.02 10.89 -1.82
N LYS A 45 -4.37 10.19 -0.74
CA LYS A 45 -4.57 10.76 0.60
C LYS A 45 -3.27 11.09 1.33
N GLY A 46 -2.10 10.79 0.76
CA GLY A 46 -0.81 11.00 1.42
C GLY A 46 -0.51 10.08 2.61
N MET A 47 -1.28 9.00 2.77
CA MET A 47 -1.08 8.02 3.84
C MET A 47 -0.06 6.93 3.46
N LEU A 48 0.10 6.64 2.16
CA LEU A 48 1.12 5.75 1.60
C LEU A 48 2.05 6.50 0.64
N LYS A 49 3.31 6.08 0.57
CA LYS A 49 4.30 6.55 -0.40
C LYS A 49 4.91 5.40 -1.16
N MET A 50 5.25 5.66 -2.43
CA MET A 50 6.14 4.82 -3.20
C MET A 50 7.59 5.09 -2.81
N THR A 51 8.39 4.03 -2.64
CA THR A 51 9.83 4.18 -2.36
C THR A 51 10.63 4.60 -3.60
N LYS A 52 10.13 4.30 -4.81
CA LYS A 52 10.75 4.68 -6.09
C LYS A 52 9.74 5.39 -6.99
N PRO A 53 9.46 6.69 -6.77
CA PRO A 53 8.52 7.44 -7.59
C PRO A 53 8.98 7.56 -9.06
N ASP A 54 10.29 7.64 -9.31
CA ASP A 54 10.86 7.79 -10.67
C ASP A 54 10.61 6.58 -11.58
N VAL A 55 10.47 5.38 -10.99
CA VAL A 55 10.27 4.14 -11.73
C VAL A 55 9.07 3.37 -11.15
N PRO A 56 7.84 3.83 -11.41
CA PRO A 56 6.64 3.27 -10.77
C PRO A 56 6.40 1.79 -11.13
N LYS A 57 6.81 1.39 -12.34
CA LYS A 57 6.72 0.00 -12.83
C LYS A 57 7.88 -0.89 -12.38
N SER A 58 8.77 -0.41 -11.51
CA SER A 58 9.88 -1.23 -11.00
C SER A 58 9.34 -2.48 -10.28
N LYS A 59 9.99 -3.62 -10.53
CA LYS A 59 9.75 -4.88 -9.79
C LYS A 59 10.09 -4.73 -8.30
N ASN A 60 11.02 -3.83 -7.98
CA ASN A 60 11.47 -3.53 -6.63
C ASN A 60 10.71 -2.35 -6.00
N GLN A 61 9.56 -1.96 -6.58
CA GLN A 61 8.70 -0.93 -6.00
C GLN A 61 8.12 -1.43 -4.69
N LYS A 62 8.26 -0.62 -3.64
CA LYS A 62 7.69 -0.88 -2.33
C LYS A 62 6.84 0.31 -1.89
N TYR A 63 5.94 0.04 -0.95
CA TYR A 63 5.01 1.01 -0.39
C TYR A 63 5.24 1.10 1.10
N VAL A 64 5.32 2.33 1.60
CA VAL A 64 5.56 2.64 3.01
C VAL A 64 4.51 3.63 3.49
N SER A 65 3.99 3.43 4.70
CA SER A 65 3.08 4.36 5.35
C SER A 65 3.82 5.59 5.80
N ILE A 66 3.34 6.76 5.39
CA ILE A 66 3.78 8.02 5.97
C ILE A 66 2.97 8.17 7.25
N ASN A 67 3.58 7.90 8.40
CA ASN A 67 2.92 8.05 9.70
C ASN A 67 2.58 9.54 9.91
N ASN A 68 1.41 9.98 9.46
CA ASN A 68 0.77 11.18 10.03
C ASN A 68 -0.03 10.70 11.24
N THR A 69 0.69 10.28 12.28
CA THR A 69 0.12 10.19 13.62
C THR A 69 0.56 11.45 14.33
N GLU A 70 -0.23 12.49 14.19
CA GLU A 70 -0.40 13.53 15.21
C GLU A 70 -1.79 13.35 15.82
#